data_AF-A0AAW4X4H4-F1
#
_entry.id   AF-A0AAW4X4H4-F1
#
_cell.length_a   1.000
_cell.length_b   1.000
_cell.length_c   1.000
_cell.angle_alpha   90.00
_cell.angle_beta   90.00
_cell.angle_gamma   90.00
#
_symmetry.space_group_name_H-M   'P 1'
#
loop_
_entity.id
_entity.type
_entity.pdbx_description
1 polymer ?
#
loop_
_entity_poly.entity_id
_entity_poly.type
_entity_poly.pdbx_seq_one_letter_code
_entity_poly.pdbx_strand_id
1 'polypeptide(L)'
;MPMFLTDKQVIAIKRKRGELNLSTVALGRELGLSRWTLDNIFKRNHRKVTPATYKKLSDWLIDEYATADIKDSTAVATQDK
;
A
#
# COMPACT_ATOMS: atom_id res chain seq x y z
N MET A 1 7.39 -13.02 16.38
CA MET A 1 6.32 -12.18 16.98
C MET A 1 5.29 -11.84 15.91
N PRO A 2 3.97 -11.98 16.15
CA PRO A 2 2.95 -11.46 15.24
C PRO A 2 2.98 -9.92 15.20
N MET A 3 2.71 -9.34 14.04
CA MET A 3 2.58 -7.89 13.84
C MET A 3 1.11 -7.53 13.63
N PHE A 4 0.73 -6.33 14.02
CA PHE A 4 -0.65 -5.84 13.89
C PHE A 4 -0.67 -4.58 13.03
N LEU A 5 -1.49 -4.62 11.97
CA LEU A 5 -1.80 -3.43 11.20
C LEU A 5 -2.80 -2.57 11.97
N THR A 6 -2.53 -1.27 12.06
CA THR A 6 -3.50 -0.30 12.57
C THR A 6 -4.59 -0.04 11.54
N ASP A 7 -5.76 0.42 11.98
CA ASP A 7 -6.84 0.80 11.07
C ASP A 7 -6.42 1.93 10.12
N LYS A 8 -5.63 2.89 10.62
CA LYS A 8 -5.07 3.98 9.82
C LYS A 8 -4.21 3.44 8.67
N GLN A 9 -3.32 2.49 8.95
CA GLN A 9 -2.49 1.86 7.91
C GLN A 9 -3.35 1.14 6.87
N VAL A 10 -4.37 0.39 7.29
CA VAL A 10 -5.23 -0.32 6.34
C VAL A 10 -6.05 0.65 5.48
N ILE A 11 -6.55 1.74 6.06
CA ILE A 11 -7.24 2.78 5.31
C ILE A 11 -6.30 3.44 4.30
N ALA A 12 -5.08 3.78 4.69
CA ALA A 12 -4.09 4.36 3.79
C ALA A 12 -3.77 3.44 2.61
N ILE A 13 -3.53 2.15 2.87
CA ILE A 13 -3.30 1.14 1.82
C ILE A 13 -4.51 1.04 0.88
N LYS A 14 -5.74 1.00 1.42
CA LYS A 14 -6.96 0.93 0.61
C LYS A 14 -7.14 2.17 -0.27
N ARG A 15 -6.81 3.35 0.26
CA ARG A 15 -6.90 4.63 -0.45
C ARG A 15 -5.89 4.70 -1.58
N LYS A 16 -4.60 4.45 -1.29
CA LYS A 16 -3.54 4.50 -2.29
C LYS A 16 -3.75 3.48 -3.40
N ARG A 17 -4.20 2.28 -3.05
CA ARG A 17 -4.62 1.26 -4.02
C ARG A 17 -5.73 1.77 -4.94
N GLY A 18 -6.70 2.51 -4.40
CA GLY A 18 -7.78 3.14 -5.16
C GLY A 18 -7.27 4.25 -6.09
N GLU A 19 -6.36 5.09 -5.60
CA GLU A 19 -5.71 6.15 -6.40
C GLU A 19 -4.93 5.58 -7.60
N LEU A 20 -4.32 4.41 -7.43
CA LEU A 20 -3.58 3.69 -8.49
C LEU A 20 -4.47 2.81 -9.36
N ASN A 21 -5.80 2.77 -9.13
CA ASN A 21 -6.74 1.83 -9.76
C ASN A 21 -6.30 0.35 -9.69
N LEU A 22 -5.56 -0.02 -8.64
CA LEU A 22 -5.04 -1.38 -8.47
C LEU A 22 -6.11 -2.32 -7.91
N SER A 23 -6.31 -3.48 -8.55
CA SER A 23 -7.14 -4.53 -7.97
C SER A 23 -6.44 -5.19 -6.77
N THR A 24 -7.19 -5.79 -5.84
CA THR A 24 -6.61 -6.58 -4.73
C THR A 24 -5.71 -7.72 -5.24
N VAL A 25 -6.03 -8.28 -6.42
CA VAL A 25 -5.23 -9.33 -7.05
C VAL A 25 -3.92 -8.77 -7.59
N ALA A 26 -3.95 -7.61 -8.22
CA ALA A 26 -2.75 -6.94 -8.73
C ALA A 26 -1.78 -6.59 -7.58
N LEU A 27 -2.29 -5.96 -6.52
CA LEU A 27 -1.50 -5.67 -5.32
C LEU A 27 -0.93 -6.95 -4.68
N GLY A 28 -1.70 -8.04 -4.66
CA GLY A 28 -1.21 -9.34 -4.19
C GLY A 28 -0.04 -9.86 -5.02
N ARG A 29 -0.13 -9.74 -6.34
CA ARG A 29 0.97 -10.17 -7.24
C ARG A 29 2.22 -9.33 -7.03
N GLU A 30 2.07 -8.01 -6.93
CA GLU A 30 3.17 -7.06 -6.72
C GLU A 30 3.91 -7.32 -5.40
N LEU A 31 3.17 -7.55 -4.32
CA LEU A 31 3.75 -7.84 -3.01
C LEU A 31 4.15 -9.31 -2.81
N GLY A 32 3.83 -10.19 -3.76
CA GLY A 32 3.95 -11.64 -3.57
C GLY A 32 3.15 -12.15 -2.36
N LEU A 33 1.92 -11.66 -2.22
CA LEU A 33 0.96 -12.04 -1.19
C LEU A 33 -0.28 -12.66 -1.84
N SER A 34 -0.91 -13.61 -1.13
CA SER A 34 -2.15 -14.19 -1.65
C SER A 34 -3.28 -13.15 -1.64
N ARG A 35 -4.15 -13.19 -2.65
CA ARG A 35 -5.41 -12.41 -2.67
C ARG A 35 -6.18 -12.58 -1.37
N TRP A 36 -6.23 -13.81 -0.85
CA TRP A 36 -6.97 -14.15 0.36
C TRP A 36 -6.41 -13.43 1.61
N THR A 37 -5.08 -13.34 1.72
CA THR A 37 -4.42 -12.57 2.78
C THR A 37 -4.84 -11.11 2.74
N LEU A 38 -4.86 -10.49 1.56
CA LEU A 38 -5.27 -9.10 1.39
C LEU A 38 -6.77 -8.92 1.65
N ASP A 39 -7.63 -9.81 1.14
CA ASP A 39 -9.08 -9.77 1.39
C ASP A 39 -9.39 -9.89 2.90
N ASN A 40 -8.67 -10.73 3.64
CA ASN A 40 -8.82 -10.84 5.10
C ASN A 40 -8.44 -9.56 5.83
N ILE A 41 -7.33 -8.93 5.44
CA ILE A 41 -6.88 -7.66 6.01
C ILE A 41 -7.89 -6.53 5.70
N PHE A 42 -8.36 -6.45 4.45
CA PHE A 42 -9.17 -5.32 3.97
C PHE A 42 -10.66 -5.41 4.29
N LYS A 43 -11.22 -6.63 4.39
CA LYS A 43 -12.66 -6.87 4.55
C LYS A 43 -13.03 -7.52 5.86
N ARG A 44 -12.20 -8.44 6.38
CA ARG A 44 -12.52 -9.23 7.58
C ARG A 44 -11.90 -8.67 8.87
N ASN A 45 -11.34 -7.46 8.80
CA ASN A 45 -10.64 -6.82 9.91
C ASN A 45 -9.52 -7.68 10.52
N HIS A 46 -8.93 -8.58 9.74
CA HIS A 46 -7.88 -9.47 10.23
C HIS A 46 -6.54 -8.72 10.26
N ARG A 47 -6.32 -7.97 11.33
CA ARG A 47 -5.14 -7.09 11.52
C ARG A 47 -3.86 -7.83 11.88
N LYS A 48 -3.96 -9.06 12.39
CA LYS A 48 -2.81 -9.90 12.76
C LYS A 48 -2.16 -10.47 11.50
N VAL A 49 -0.93 -10.05 11.23
CA VAL A 49 -0.15 -10.45 10.05
C VAL A 49 1.22 -10.95 10.46
N THR A 50 1.88 -11.66 9.54
CA THR A 50 3.29 -12.01 9.73
C THR A 50 4.17 -10.77 9.58
N PRO A 51 5.33 -10.71 10.24
CA PRO A 51 6.27 -9.59 10.06
C PRO A 51 6.67 -9.35 8.61
N ALA A 52 6.81 -10.41 7.81
CA ALA A 52 7.11 -10.31 6.38
C ALA A 52 5.98 -9.60 5.62
N THR A 53 4.71 -9.95 5.89
CA THR A 53 3.55 -9.29 5.27
C THR A 53 3.41 -7.84 5.72
N TYR A 54 3.66 -7.57 7.01
CA TYR A 54 3.66 -6.22 7.55
C TYR A 54 4.69 -5.34 6.82
N LYS A 55 5.94 -5.82 6.74
CA LYS A 55 7.03 -5.11 6.06
C LYS A 55 6.67 -4.80 4.61
N LYS A 56 6.22 -5.80 3.84
CA LYS A 56 5.83 -5.61 2.44
C LYS A 56 4.75 -4.55 2.25
N LEU A 57 3.71 -4.55 3.09
CA LEU A 57 2.62 -3.57 3.00
C LEU A 57 3.05 -2.16 3.44
N SER A 58 3.89 -2.07 4.47
CA SER A 58 4.43 -0.78 4.94
C SER A 58 5.41 -0.19 3.95
N ASP A 59 6.37 -0.98 3.45
CA ASP A 59 7.35 -0.55 2.45
C ASP A 59 6.65 -0.08 1.19
N TRP A 60 5.70 -0.86 0.65
CA TRP A 60 4.92 -0.45 -0.51
C TRP A 60 4.17 0.87 -0.30
N LEU A 61 3.54 1.05 0.88
CA LEU A 61 2.85 2.29 1.18
C LEU A 61 3.85 3.47 1.22
N ILE A 62 5.01 3.28 1.83
CA ILE A 62 6.06 4.31 1.94
C ILE A 62 6.62 4.64 0.56
N ASP A 63 6.94 3.64 -0.26
CA ASP A 63 7.47 3.81 -1.61
C ASP A 63 6.48 4.60 -2.49
N GLU A 64 5.18 4.31 -2.37
CA GLU A 64 4.13 5.01 -3.10
C GLU A 64 3.91 6.47 -2.65
N TYR A 65 4.23 6.80 -1.39
CA TYR A 65 4.22 8.18 -0.91
C TYR A 65 5.53 8.92 -1.24
N ALA A 66 6.68 8.26 -1.09
CA ALA A 66 7.98 8.81 -1.44
C ALA A 66 8.09 9.09 -2.94
N THR A 67 7.52 8.23 -3.78
CA THR A 67 7.46 8.43 -5.23
C THR A 67 6.50 9.55 -5.62
N ALA A 68 5.44 9.80 -4.83
CA ALA A 68 4.55 10.94 -5.05
C ALA A 68 5.25 12.28 -4.81
N ASP A 69 6.09 12.37 -3.77
CA ASP A 69 6.87 13.56 -3.42
C ASP A 69 7.87 13.95 -4.55
N ILE A 70 8.44 12.95 -5.22
CA ILE A 70 9.31 13.14 -6.40
C ILE A 70 8.51 13.65 -7.60
N LYS A 71 7.28 13.15 -7.81
CA LYS A 71 6.43 13.57 -8.93
C LYS A 71 5.96 15.03 -8.80
N ASP A 72 5.58 15.45 -7.59
CA ASP A 72 5.21 16.84 -7.33
C ASP A 72 6.40 17.79 -7.56
N SER A 73 7.62 17.37 -7.21
CA SER A 73 8.85 18.14 -7.46
C SER A 73 9.18 18.27 -8.96
N THR A 74 8.90 17.25 -9.79
CA THR A 74 9.15 17.32 -11.24
C THR A 74 8.07 18.08 -12.02
N ALA A 75 6.84 18.20 -11.50
CA ALA A 75 5.77 18.92 -12.17
C ALA A 75 5.98 20.45 -12.15
N VAL A 76 6.65 20.98 -11.12
CA VAL A 76 6.97 22.43 -11.02
C VAL A 76 8.05 22.87 -12.00
N ALA A 77 8.95 21.97 -12.42
CA ALA A 77 10.08 22.31 -13.28
C ALA A 77 9.74 22.44 -14.79
N THR A 78 8.49 22.19 -15.19
CA THR A 78 8.07 22.25 -16.61
C THR A 78 7.08 23.39 -16.90
N GLN A 79 6.81 24.26 -15.93
CA GLN A 79 6.00 25.48 -16.10
C GLN A 79 6.85 26.75 -16.11
N ASP A 80 7.96 26.74 -16.84
CA ASP A 80 8.68 27.97 -17.18
C ASP A 80 9.23 27.84 -18.61
N LYS A 81 8.34 27.97 -19.59
CA LYS A 81 8.69 28.48 -20.92
C LYS A 81 7.48 28.99 -21.70
#